data_AF-A0A1G3LIX0-F1
#
_entry.id   AF-A0A1G3LIX0-F1
#
_cell.length_a   1.000
_cell.length_b   1.000
_cell.length_c   1.000
_cell.angle_alpha   90.00
_cell.angle_beta   90.00
_cell.angle_gamma   90.00
#
_symmetry.space_group_name_H-M   'P 1'
#
loop_
_entity.id
_entity.type
_entity.pdbx_description
1 polymer ?
#
loop_
_entity_poly.entity_id
_entity_poly.type
_entity_poly.pdbx_seq_one_letter_code
_entity_poly.pdbx_strand_id
1 'polypeptide(L)'
;MTLLNFFFVIINILIIIFGYIFLKNKIEKLVTNKEILENIKKEINQIIVRLNETTVNNINLVEEKAKRLEKLIRLAERKASGLDIKITDIDDQLDLPENRLNNLTYSPQKIAKQTQKIIENQTIEIEEKALDGIEEVMKELTLKERVKLLMEEGWEKEEIKKKLKISSGELELIINIEGFKDY
;
A
#
# COMPACT_ATOMS: atom_id res chain seq x y z
N MET A 1 80.36 20.90 36.99
CA MET A 1 80.13 19.63 36.25
C MET A 1 78.70 19.11 36.40
N THR A 2 78.15 19.01 37.62
CA THR A 2 76.78 18.48 37.86
C THR A 2 75.64 19.31 37.26
N LEU A 3 75.70 20.65 37.35
CA LEU A 3 74.68 21.54 36.76
C LEU A 3 74.62 21.46 35.22
N LEU A 4 75.76 21.31 34.56
CA LEU A 4 75.83 21.15 33.10
C LEU A 4 75.16 19.83 32.67
N ASN A 5 75.44 18.74 33.39
CA ASN A 5 74.81 17.44 33.12
C ASN A 5 73.29 17.49 33.35
N PHE A 6 72.82 18.21 34.38
CA PHE A 6 71.39 18.39 34.63
C PHE A 6 70.70 19.16 33.49
N PHE A 7 71.34 20.20 32.96
CA PHE A 7 70.84 20.94 31.80
C PHE A 7 70.73 20.05 30.54
N PHE A 8 71.72 19.20 30.27
CA PHE A 8 71.65 18.23 29.16
C PHE A 8 70.52 17.21 29.32
N VAL A 9 70.18 16.79 30.55
CA VAL A 9 69.04 15.90 30.79
C VAL A 9 67.72 16.59 30.48
N ILE A 10 67.55 17.84 30.94
CA ILE A 10 66.33 18.62 30.66
C ILE A 10 66.14 18.81 29.15
N ILE A 11 67.21 19.11 28.41
CA ILE A 11 67.12 19.35 26.97
C ILE A 11 66.76 18.06 26.22
N ASN A 12 67.27 16.91 26.65
CA ASN A 12 66.90 15.61 26.07
C ASN A 12 65.42 15.29 26.32
N ILE A 13 64.93 15.53 27.53
CA ILE A 13 63.51 15.35 27.88
C ILE A 13 62.64 16.25 27.00
N LEU A 14 63.03 17.52 26.82
CA LEU A 14 62.34 18.46 25.95
C LEU A 14 62.28 17.99 24.49
N ILE A 15 63.39 17.46 23.95
CA ILE A 15 63.45 16.92 22.60
C ILE A 15 62.51 15.71 22.44
N ILE A 16 62.47 14.82 23.45
CA ILE A 16 61.56 13.65 23.43
C ILE A 16 60.10 14.10 23.46
N ILE A 17 59.75 15.07 24.31
CA ILE A 17 58.39 15.60 24.40
C ILE A 17 57.98 16.26 23.08
N PHE A 18 58.84 17.10 22.51
CA PHE A 18 58.58 17.74 21.21
C PHE A 18 58.45 16.72 20.09
N GLY A 19 59.33 15.71 20.06
CA GLY A 19 59.29 14.62 19.10
C GLY A 19 57.98 13.84 19.18
N TYR A 20 57.53 13.51 20.40
CA TYR A 20 56.26 12.82 20.63
C TYR A 20 55.06 13.63 20.14
N ILE A 21 54.98 14.92 20.47
CA ILE A 21 53.87 15.80 20.04
C ILE A 21 53.84 15.91 18.51
N PHE A 22 55.00 16.11 17.89
CA PHE A 22 55.10 16.23 16.43
C PHE A 22 54.65 14.94 15.73
N LEU A 23 55.09 13.78 16.24
CA LEU A 23 54.75 12.48 15.67
C LEU A 23 53.26 12.17 15.85
N LYS A 24 52.71 12.43 17.04
CA LYS A 24 51.28 12.27 17.34
C LYS A 24 50.41 13.08 16.37
N ASN A 25 50.71 14.37 16.21
CA ASN A 25 49.96 15.25 15.31
C ASN A 25 50.03 14.80 13.85
N LYS A 26 51.17 14.26 13.41
CA LYS A 26 51.35 13.76 12.05
C LYS A 26 50.57 12.46 11.81
N ILE A 27 50.58 11.55 12.79
CA ILE A 27 49.86 10.27 12.72
C ILE A 27 48.35 10.52 12.74
N GLU A 28 47.84 11.34 13.66
CA GLU A 28 46.41 11.66 13.74
C GLU A 28 45.89 12.20 12.40
N LYS A 29 46.60 13.16 11.79
CA LYS A 29 46.21 13.70 10.46
C LYS A 29 46.16 12.64 9.36
N LEU A 30 47.08 11.68 9.35
CA LEU A 30 47.11 10.61 8.35
C LEU A 30 46.00 9.58 8.57
N VAL A 31 45.70 9.26 9.83
CA VAL A 31 44.65 8.30 10.20
C VAL A 31 43.26 8.87 9.91
N THR A 32 42.98 10.13 10.26
CA THR A 32 41.68 10.76 9.99
C THR A 32 41.33 10.79 8.51
N ASN A 33 42.30 11.05 7.62
CA ASN A 33 42.06 11.01 6.17
C ASN A 33 41.67 9.61 5.66
N LYS A 34 42.27 8.56 6.22
CA LYS A 34 41.93 7.17 5.87
C LYS A 34 40.54 6.80 6.37
N GLU A 35 40.19 7.23 7.58
CA GLU A 35 38.87 7.00 8.17
C GLU A 35 37.76 7.71 7.38
N ILE A 36 37.98 8.96 6.97
CA ILE A 36 37.04 9.69 6.10
C ILE A 36 36.83 8.94 4.78
N LEU A 37 37.91 8.45 4.15
CA LEU A 37 37.82 7.71 2.90
C LEU A 37 37.03 6.39 3.06
N GLU A 38 37.27 5.65 4.14
CA GLU A 38 36.53 4.42 4.43
C GLU A 38 35.05 4.70 4.71
N ASN A 39 34.73 5.78 5.43
CA ASN A 39 33.35 6.20 5.66
C ASN A 39 32.65 6.58 4.36
N ILE A 40 33.32 7.30 3.45
CA ILE A 40 32.77 7.64 2.13
C ILE A 40 32.50 6.36 1.32
N LYS A 41 33.43 5.40 1.28
CA LYS A 41 33.22 4.12 0.59
C LYS A 41 32.03 3.35 1.17
N LYS A 42 31.90 3.34 2.49
CA LYS A 42 30.78 2.69 3.18
C LYS A 42 29.45 3.35 2.82
N GLU A 43 29.40 4.67 2.80
CA GLU A 43 28.21 5.43 2.41
C GLU A 43 27.83 5.15 0.95
N ILE A 44 28.80 5.16 0.03
CA ILE A 44 28.59 4.81 -1.39
C ILE A 44 28.01 3.40 -1.52
N ASN A 45 28.57 2.41 -0.81
CA ASN A 45 28.05 1.05 -0.83
C ASN A 45 26.62 0.97 -0.31
N GLN A 46 26.29 1.70 0.76
CA GLN A 46 24.92 1.77 1.27
C GLN A 46 23.96 2.41 0.26
N ILE A 47 24.38 3.47 -0.42
CA ILE A 47 23.59 4.10 -1.48
C ILE A 47 23.35 3.11 -2.63
N ILE A 48 24.37 2.37 -3.06
CA ILE A 48 24.23 1.36 -4.12
C ILE A 48 23.23 0.27 -3.71
N VAL A 49 23.31 -0.22 -2.48
CA VAL A 49 22.37 -1.22 -1.96
C VAL A 49 20.94 -0.68 -1.94
N ARG A 50 20.74 0.51 -1.37
CA ARG A 50 19.41 1.15 -1.31
C ARG A 50 18.84 1.44 -2.69
N LEU A 51 19.68 1.87 -3.62
CA LEU A 51 19.28 2.13 -5.00
C LEU A 51 18.81 0.83 -5.65
N ASN A 52 19.58 -0.25 -5.52
CA ASN A 52 19.21 -1.53 -6.09
C ASN A 52 17.89 -2.07 -5.49
N GLU A 53 17.74 -2.00 -4.18
CA GLU A 53 16.51 -2.39 -3.48
C GLU A 53 15.30 -1.56 -3.97
N THR A 54 15.47 -0.25 -4.08
CA THR A 54 14.42 0.65 -4.59
C THR A 54 14.09 0.35 -6.05
N THR A 55 15.10 0.08 -6.88
CA THR A 55 14.91 -0.29 -8.29
C THR A 55 14.15 -1.60 -8.41
N VAL A 56 14.52 -2.63 -7.64
CA VAL A 56 13.81 -3.93 -7.64
C VAL A 56 12.35 -3.73 -7.19
N ASN A 57 12.11 -2.95 -6.14
CA ASN A 57 10.75 -2.67 -5.69
C ASN A 57 9.93 -1.92 -6.76
N ASN A 58 10.54 -0.92 -7.41
CA ASN A 58 9.90 -0.18 -8.50
C ASN A 58 9.57 -1.10 -9.70
N ILE A 59 10.48 -2.02 -10.05
CA ILE A 59 10.23 -3.01 -11.10
C ILE A 59 9.05 -3.91 -10.71
N ASN A 60 9.02 -4.43 -9.48
CA ASN A 60 7.92 -5.28 -9.01
C ASN A 60 6.57 -4.56 -9.06
N LEU A 61 6.52 -3.29 -8.64
CA LEU A 61 5.32 -2.47 -8.70
C LEU A 61 4.86 -2.25 -10.15
N VAL A 62 5.80 -2.00 -11.07
CA VAL A 62 5.50 -1.84 -12.50
C VAL A 62 4.98 -3.16 -13.09
N GLU A 63 5.60 -4.29 -12.78
CA GLU A 63 5.13 -5.61 -13.22
C GLU A 63 3.72 -5.92 -12.72
N GLU A 64 3.43 -5.61 -11.46
CA GLU A 64 2.09 -5.83 -10.90
C GLU A 64 1.04 -4.98 -11.62
N LYS A 65 1.34 -3.71 -11.86
CA LYS A 65 0.45 -2.82 -12.62
C LYS A 65 0.27 -3.30 -14.06
N ALA A 66 1.33 -3.77 -14.71
CA ALA A 66 1.26 -4.34 -16.05
C ALA A 66 0.35 -5.58 -16.08
N LYS A 67 0.47 -6.50 -15.11
CA LYS A 67 -0.41 -7.66 -14.98
C LYS A 67 -1.87 -7.28 -14.74
N ARG A 68 -2.12 -6.26 -13.92
CA ARG A 68 -3.48 -5.74 -13.69
C ARG A 68 -4.08 -5.16 -14.98
N LEU A 69 -3.30 -4.37 -15.72
CA LEU A 69 -3.73 -3.84 -17.03
C LEU A 69 -4.02 -4.95 -18.02
N GLU A 70 -3.17 -5.97 -18.11
CA GLU A 70 -3.41 -7.13 -18.98
C GLU A 70 -4.73 -7.85 -18.61
N LYS A 71 -5.01 -8.05 -17.32
CA LYS A 71 -6.29 -8.62 -16.86
C LYS A 71 -7.47 -7.75 -17.28
N LEU A 72 -7.38 -6.43 -17.12
CA LEU A 72 -8.44 -5.50 -17.53
C LEU A 72 -8.67 -5.51 -19.04
N ILE A 73 -7.60 -5.56 -19.84
CA ILE A 73 -7.68 -5.68 -21.30
C ILE A 73 -8.40 -6.98 -21.68
N ARG A 74 -8.01 -8.12 -21.10
CA ARG A 74 -8.69 -9.40 -21.36
C ARG A 74 -10.16 -9.39 -20.98
N LEU A 75 -10.53 -8.70 -19.89
CA LEU A 75 -11.93 -8.53 -19.51
C LEU A 75 -12.68 -7.64 -20.50
N ALA A 76 -12.05 -6.57 -20.98
CA ALA A 76 -12.61 -5.69 -21.99
C ALA A 76 -12.83 -6.43 -23.32
N GLU A 77 -11.84 -7.22 -23.77
CA GLU A 77 -11.93 -8.05 -24.98
C GLU A 77 -13.08 -9.07 -24.87
N ARG A 78 -13.20 -9.77 -23.73
CA ARG A 78 -14.31 -10.72 -23.50
C ARG A 78 -15.68 -10.04 -23.53
N LYS A 79 -15.78 -8.82 -23.00
CA LYS A 79 -17.02 -8.04 -23.07
C LYS A 79 -17.31 -7.56 -24.48
N ALA A 80 -16.30 -7.12 -25.22
CA ALA A 80 -16.44 -6.73 -26.62
C ALA A 80 -16.90 -7.92 -27.48
N SER A 81 -16.26 -9.08 -27.36
CA SER A 81 -16.68 -10.30 -28.08
C SER A 81 -18.08 -10.76 -27.68
N GLY A 82 -18.46 -10.62 -26.41
CA GLY A 82 -19.81 -10.93 -25.94
C GLY A 82 -20.87 -9.94 -26.43
N LEU A 83 -20.48 -8.69 -26.71
CA LEU A 83 -21.35 -7.72 -27.39
C LEU A 83 -21.49 -8.06 -28.88
N ASP A 84 -20.40 -8.38 -29.57
CA ASP A 84 -20.44 -8.76 -31.00
C ASP A 84 -21.37 -9.95 -31.21
N ILE A 85 -21.29 -11.00 -30.39
CA ILE A 85 -22.20 -12.16 -30.47
C ILE A 85 -23.66 -11.73 -30.30
N LYS A 86 -23.96 -10.84 -29.33
CA LYS A 86 -25.33 -10.37 -29.10
C LYS A 86 -25.84 -9.50 -30.23
N ILE A 87 -24.99 -8.70 -30.87
CA ILE A 87 -25.37 -7.86 -32.01
C ILE A 87 -25.69 -8.76 -33.20
N THR A 88 -24.88 -9.79 -33.47
CA THR A 88 -25.15 -10.78 -34.53
C THR A 88 -26.45 -11.56 -34.26
N ASP A 89 -26.69 -12.02 -33.03
CA ASP A 89 -27.93 -12.73 -32.68
C ASP A 89 -29.20 -11.85 -32.78
N ILE A 90 -29.06 -10.52 -32.65
CA ILE A 90 -30.15 -9.56 -32.82
C ILE A 90 -30.39 -9.26 -34.30
N ASP A 91 -29.34 -9.17 -35.11
CA ASP A 91 -29.44 -8.99 -36.56
C ASP A 91 -30.13 -10.20 -37.22
N ASP A 92 -29.79 -11.42 -36.78
CA ASP A 92 -30.44 -12.66 -37.23
C ASP A 92 -31.94 -12.75 -36.82
N GLN A 93 -32.36 -12.00 -35.79
CA GLN A 93 -33.77 -11.91 -35.36
C GLN A 93 -34.57 -10.82 -36.10
N LEU A 94 -33.90 -9.88 -36.79
CA LEU A 94 -34.53 -8.79 -37.52
C LEU A 94 -34.98 -9.20 -38.94
N ASP A 95 -34.53 -10.34 -39.46
CA ASP A 95 -34.93 -10.90 -40.77
C ASP A 95 -36.27 -11.68 -40.75
N LEU A 96 -37.06 -11.59 -39.67
CA LEU A 96 -38.35 -12.28 -39.57
C LEU A 96 -39.52 -11.37 -40.04
N PRO A 97 -40.44 -11.87 -40.87
CA PRO A 97 -41.51 -11.08 -41.49
C PRO A 97 -42.45 -10.45 -40.46
N GLU A 98 -42.89 -9.21 -40.74
CA GLU A 98 -43.71 -8.22 -39.99
C GLU A 98 -44.88 -8.71 -39.12
N ASN A 99 -45.21 -10.00 -39.09
CA ASN A 99 -46.40 -10.57 -38.45
C ASN A 99 -46.36 -10.63 -36.90
N ARG A 100 -45.34 -10.09 -36.22
CA ARG A 100 -45.27 -10.05 -34.74
C ARG A 100 -45.52 -8.68 -34.11
N LEU A 101 -45.69 -7.61 -34.89
CA LEU A 101 -45.91 -6.28 -34.33
C LEU A 101 -47.25 -6.10 -33.58
N ASN A 102 -48.22 -6.99 -33.80
CA ASN A 102 -49.52 -6.90 -33.12
C ASN A 102 -49.52 -7.38 -31.65
N ASN A 103 -48.43 -7.96 -31.13
CA ASN A 103 -48.31 -8.35 -29.73
C ASN A 103 -47.48 -7.39 -28.86
N LEU A 104 -47.03 -6.27 -29.43
CA LEU A 104 -46.23 -5.24 -28.72
C LEU A 104 -47.08 -4.10 -28.15
N THR A 105 -48.41 -4.21 -28.12
CA THR A 105 -49.23 -3.24 -27.37
C THR A 105 -49.02 -3.49 -25.87
N TYR A 106 -48.06 -2.75 -25.32
CA TYR A 106 -47.71 -2.68 -23.92
C TYR A 106 -48.95 -2.37 -23.06
N SER A 107 -49.45 -3.37 -22.33
CA SER A 107 -50.39 -3.13 -21.24
C SER A 107 -49.62 -2.52 -20.06
N PRO A 108 -50.07 -1.38 -19.49
CA PRO A 108 -49.45 -0.74 -18.32
C PRO A 108 -49.22 -1.69 -17.13
N GLN A 109 -50.05 -2.74 -17.02
CA GLN A 109 -49.99 -3.72 -15.93
C GLN A 109 -48.77 -4.65 -16.02
N LYS A 110 -48.28 -4.95 -17.24
CA LYS A 110 -47.07 -5.76 -17.42
C LYS A 110 -45.80 -4.98 -17.09
N ILE A 111 -45.77 -3.69 -17.44
CA ILE A 111 -44.66 -2.79 -17.11
C ILE A 111 -44.53 -2.67 -15.59
N ALA A 112 -45.64 -2.43 -14.87
CA ALA A 112 -45.61 -2.32 -13.41
C ALA A 112 -45.03 -3.58 -12.73
N LYS A 113 -45.43 -4.78 -13.18
CA LYS A 113 -44.89 -6.05 -12.66
C LYS A 113 -43.41 -6.27 -13.01
N GLN A 114 -42.98 -5.87 -14.20
CA GLN A 114 -41.57 -5.96 -14.61
C GLN A 114 -40.71 -4.97 -13.84
N THR A 115 -41.17 -3.73 -13.66
CA THR A 115 -40.46 -2.70 -12.89
C THR A 115 -40.32 -3.11 -11.43
N GLN A 116 -41.36 -3.70 -10.82
CA GLN A 116 -41.25 -4.26 -9.46
C GLN A 116 -40.18 -5.35 -9.37
N LYS A 117 -40.15 -6.27 -10.33
CA LYS A 117 -39.17 -7.37 -10.35
C LYS A 117 -37.73 -6.89 -10.59
N ILE A 118 -37.55 -5.80 -11.34
CA ILE A 118 -36.24 -5.16 -11.58
C ILE A 118 -35.77 -4.42 -10.32
N ILE A 119 -36.68 -3.70 -9.64
CA ILE A 119 -36.36 -3.02 -8.38
C ILE A 119 -35.95 -4.04 -7.32
N GLU A 120 -36.71 -5.13 -7.17
CA GLU A 120 -36.43 -6.17 -6.15
C GLU A 120 -35.08 -6.87 -6.39
N ASN A 121 -34.73 -7.15 -7.64
CA ASN A 121 -33.42 -7.73 -7.99
C ASN A 121 -32.26 -6.73 -7.86
N GLN A 122 -32.49 -5.43 -8.10
CA GLN A 122 -31.46 -4.39 -7.93
C GLN A 122 -31.14 -4.14 -6.46
N THR A 123 -32.11 -4.23 -5.53
CA THR A 123 -31.82 -4.07 -4.09
C THR A 123 -30.93 -5.19 -3.56
N ILE A 124 -31.15 -6.43 -4.01
CA ILE A 124 -30.37 -7.61 -3.58
C ILE A 124 -28.94 -7.52 -4.13
N GLU A 125 -28.74 -7.11 -5.38
CA GLU A 125 -27.41 -7.07 -6.01
C GLU A 125 -26.53 -5.91 -5.49
N ILE A 126 -27.14 -4.82 -4.99
CA ILE A 126 -26.43 -3.68 -4.37
C ILE A 126 -25.99 -4.02 -2.94
N GLU A 127 -26.81 -4.74 -2.16
CA GLU A 127 -26.40 -5.21 -0.83
C GLU A 127 -25.29 -6.26 -0.90
N GLU A 128 -25.33 -7.20 -1.86
CA GLU A 128 -24.32 -8.27 -1.98
C GLU A 128 -22.95 -7.73 -2.44
N LYS A 129 -22.90 -6.80 -3.39
CA LYS A 129 -21.64 -6.20 -3.87
C LYS A 129 -20.98 -5.23 -2.89
N ALA A 130 -21.77 -4.57 -2.02
CA ALA A 130 -21.23 -3.74 -0.95
C ALA A 130 -20.60 -4.60 0.16
N LEU A 131 -21.12 -5.81 0.40
CA LEU A 131 -20.60 -6.73 1.41
C LEU A 131 -19.27 -7.39 0.98
N ASP A 132 -19.16 -7.84 -0.27
CA ASP A 132 -17.95 -8.51 -0.77
C ASP A 132 -16.72 -7.59 -0.85
N GLY A 133 -16.89 -6.32 -1.23
CA GLY A 133 -15.78 -5.37 -1.36
C GLY A 133 -15.14 -4.98 -0.02
N ILE A 134 -15.93 -4.93 1.05
CA ILE A 134 -15.44 -4.59 2.39
C ILE A 134 -14.78 -5.81 3.05
N GLU A 135 -15.25 -7.02 2.75
CA GLU A 135 -14.72 -8.25 3.36
C GLU A 135 -13.33 -8.63 2.84
N GLU A 136 -13.00 -8.29 1.59
CA GLU A 136 -11.67 -8.47 1.01
C GLU A 136 -10.63 -7.49 1.61
N VAL A 137 -11.02 -6.23 1.84
CA VAL A 137 -10.17 -5.22 2.49
C VAL A 137 -10.00 -5.50 3.99
N MET A 138 -11.04 -6.01 4.66
CA MET A 138 -10.95 -6.34 6.08
C MET A 138 -9.99 -7.49 6.37
N LYS A 139 -9.78 -8.46 5.47
CA LYS A 139 -8.91 -9.63 5.75
C LYS A 139 -7.44 -9.29 5.96
N GLU A 140 -6.94 -8.22 5.34
CA GLU A 140 -5.53 -7.80 5.43
C GLU A 140 -5.24 -6.86 6.60
N LEU A 141 -6.29 -6.27 7.20
CA LEU A 141 -6.18 -5.28 8.26
C LEU A 141 -6.15 -5.93 9.66
N THR A 142 -5.41 -5.32 10.58
CA THR A 142 -5.40 -5.69 12.00
C THR A 142 -6.76 -5.40 12.64
N LEU A 143 -7.10 -6.07 13.75
CA LEU A 143 -8.37 -5.88 14.45
C LEU A 143 -8.66 -4.40 14.80
N LYS A 144 -7.62 -3.61 15.04
CA LYS A 144 -7.71 -2.18 15.35
C LYS A 144 -8.11 -1.36 14.13
N GLU A 145 -7.47 -1.61 13.00
CA GLU A 145 -7.74 -0.92 11.73
C GLU A 145 -9.13 -1.28 11.19
N ARG A 146 -9.59 -2.52 11.41
CA ARG A 146 -10.96 -2.93 11.07
C ARG A 146 -12.01 -2.15 11.87
N VAL A 147 -11.79 -1.96 13.18
CA VAL A 147 -12.70 -1.15 14.02
C VAL A 147 -12.71 0.30 13.55
N LYS A 148 -11.54 0.88 13.24
CA LYS A 148 -11.41 2.24 12.72
C LYS A 148 -12.19 2.44 11.42
N LEU A 149 -12.01 1.54 10.45
CA LEU A 149 -12.66 1.63 9.14
C LEU A 149 -14.19 1.56 9.27
N LEU A 150 -14.70 0.65 10.10
CA LEU A 150 -16.15 0.52 10.33
C LEU A 150 -16.74 1.74 11.05
N MET A 151 -15.98 2.40 11.94
CA MET A 151 -16.42 3.66 12.55
C MET A 151 -16.40 4.82 11.54
N GLU A 152 -15.40 4.90 10.67
CA GLU A 152 -15.32 5.91 9.60
C GLU A 152 -16.44 5.74 8.56
N GLU A 153 -16.89 4.52 8.30
CA GLU A 153 -18.06 4.21 7.47
C GLU A 153 -19.41 4.47 8.17
N GLY A 154 -19.41 4.86 9.45
CA GLY A 154 -20.61 5.24 10.20
C GLY A 154 -21.43 4.08 10.77
N TRP A 155 -20.83 2.89 10.94
CA TRP A 155 -21.53 1.73 11.50
C TRP A 155 -21.79 1.91 13.01
N GLU A 156 -22.95 1.44 13.49
CA GLU A 156 -23.25 1.49 14.91
C GLU A 156 -22.38 0.51 15.72
N LYS A 157 -22.06 0.87 16.97
CA LYS A 157 -21.20 0.07 17.87
C LYS A 157 -21.70 -1.37 18.04
N GLU A 158 -23.00 -1.60 18.00
CA GLU A 158 -23.59 -2.95 18.10
C GLU A 158 -23.41 -3.77 16.81
N GLU A 159 -23.38 -3.13 15.65
CA GLU A 159 -23.18 -3.78 14.36
C GLU A 159 -21.71 -4.18 14.17
N ILE A 160 -20.79 -3.31 14.62
CA ILE A 160 -19.34 -3.59 14.64
C ILE A 160 -19.03 -4.81 15.52
N LYS A 161 -19.65 -4.93 16.71
CA LYS A 161 -19.49 -6.10 17.60
C LYS A 161 -19.90 -7.39 16.91
N LYS A 162 -21.07 -7.39 16.26
CA LYS A 162 -21.60 -8.57 15.55
C LYS A 162 -20.72 -8.96 14.36
N LYS A 163 -20.23 -7.97 13.60
CA LYS A 163 -19.42 -8.18 12.39
C LYS A 163 -18.00 -8.66 12.70
N LEU A 164 -17.37 -8.11 13.74
CA LEU A 164 -16.00 -8.48 14.14
C LEU A 164 -15.92 -9.59 15.20
N LYS A 165 -17.06 -10.03 15.75
CA LYS A 165 -17.15 -11.05 16.82
C LYS A 165 -16.30 -10.71 18.05
N ILE A 166 -16.20 -9.43 18.38
CA ILE A 166 -15.45 -8.92 19.54
C ILE A 166 -16.39 -8.60 20.70
N SER A 167 -15.88 -8.71 21.93
CA SER A 167 -16.65 -8.37 23.13
C SER A 167 -16.83 -6.85 23.28
N SER A 168 -17.85 -6.43 24.04
CA SER A 168 -18.09 -4.99 24.32
C SER A 168 -16.88 -4.32 24.96
N GLY A 169 -16.18 -5.03 25.86
CA GLY A 169 -15.00 -4.52 26.55
C GLY A 169 -13.78 -4.37 25.62
N GLU A 170 -13.58 -5.28 24.66
CA GLU A 170 -12.50 -5.17 23.68
C GLU A 170 -12.72 -4.00 22.72
N LEU A 171 -13.96 -3.77 22.28
CA LEU A 171 -14.30 -2.64 21.42
C LEU A 171 -14.08 -1.30 22.16
N GLU A 172 -14.53 -1.18 23.40
CA GLU A 172 -14.32 0.02 24.22
C GLU A 172 -12.83 0.28 24.50
N LEU A 173 -12.05 -0.77 24.74
CA LEU A 173 -10.61 -0.66 24.95
C LEU A 173 -9.89 -0.15 23.69
N ILE A 174 -10.27 -0.64 22.51
CA ILE A 174 -9.73 -0.15 21.23
C ILE A 174 -10.10 1.32 21.01
N ILE A 175 -11.36 1.69 21.25
CA ILE A 175 -11.85 3.08 21.13
C ILE A 175 -11.07 4.03 22.05
N ASN A 176 -10.83 3.60 23.29
CA ASN A 176 -10.21 4.45 24.32
C ASN A 176 -8.68 4.55 24.16
N ILE A 177 -8.01 3.51 23.65
CA ILE A 177 -6.55 3.52 23.40
C ILE A 177 -6.19 4.46 22.24
N GLU A 178 -7.00 4.50 21.18
CA GLU A 178 -6.70 5.31 20.00
C GLU A 178 -7.32 6.71 20.04
N GLY A 179 -8.08 7.03 21.09
CA GLY A 179 -8.64 8.36 21.26
C GLY A 179 -9.71 8.70 20.22
N PHE A 180 -10.46 7.70 19.74
CA PHE A 180 -11.68 7.89 18.94
C PHE A 180 -12.79 8.48 19.83
N LYS A 181 -12.56 9.70 20.33
CA LYS A 181 -13.59 10.54 20.91
C LYS A 181 -14.17 11.37 19.79
N ASP A 182 -15.49 11.23 19.64
CA ASP A 182 -16.37 12.08 18.85
C ASP A 182 -16.39 11.80 17.34
N TYR A 183 -17.08 10.69 17.00
CA TYR A 183 -18.05 10.63 15.90
C TYR A 183 -19.34 9.98 16.41
#